data_AF-A0A1V5KA53-F1
#
_entry.id   AF-A0A1V5KA53-F1
#
_cell.length_a   1.000
_cell.length_b   1.000
_cell.length_c   1.000
_cell.angle_alpha   90.00
_cell.angle_beta   90.00
_cell.angle_gamma   90.00
#
_symmetry.space_group_name_H-M   'P 1'
#
loop_
_entity.id
_entity.type
_entity.pdbx_description
1 polymer ?
#
loop_
_entity_poly.entity_id
_entity_poly.type
_entity_poly.pdbx_seq_one_letter_code
_entity_poly.pdbx_strand_id
1 'polypeptide(L)'
;MPHPHQDDRRAEWSLIRRSALLGDVVDEDTFAVMAGVRRKQLRNKRTSTGEWFGVEIPAPIARPENSKPLFLKSEAETFVRAFKAARKARG
;
A
#
# COMPACT_ATOMS: atom_id res chain seq x y z
N MET A 1 19.67 -21.31 -34.36
CA MET A 1 19.88 -20.26 -33.32
C MET A 1 18.52 -19.66 -33.00
N PRO A 2 17.93 -19.89 -31.82
CA PRO A 2 16.71 -19.21 -31.42
C PRO A 2 17.02 -18.02 -30.50
N HIS A 3 16.41 -16.88 -30.80
CA HIS A 3 16.35 -15.71 -29.93
C HIS A 3 15.33 -15.91 -28.81
N PRO A 4 15.67 -15.73 -27.53
CA PRO A 4 14.71 -15.49 -26.46
C PRO A 4 14.79 -14.02 -26.07
N HIS A 5 13.80 -13.20 -26.46
CA HIS A 5 13.75 -11.80 -26.04
C HIS A 5 12.33 -11.37 -25.65
N GLN A 6 11.54 -12.29 -25.08
CA GLN A 6 10.22 -11.95 -24.53
C GLN A 6 9.95 -12.46 -23.10
N ASP A 7 10.76 -13.37 -22.56
CA ASP A 7 10.59 -13.87 -21.18
C ASP A 7 11.31 -13.03 -20.10
N ASP A 8 12.34 -12.27 -20.44
CA ASP A 8 13.13 -11.51 -19.45
C ASP A 8 12.36 -10.40 -18.76
N ARG A 9 11.40 -9.76 -19.46
CA ARG A 9 10.62 -8.69 -18.82
C ARG A 9 9.75 -9.26 -17.70
N ARG A 10 9.14 -10.43 -17.88
CA ARG A 10 8.28 -11.04 -16.85
C ARG A 10 9.08 -11.44 -15.61
N ALA A 11 10.32 -11.87 -15.80
CA ALA A 11 11.27 -12.15 -14.72
C ALA A 11 11.67 -10.86 -13.97
N GLU A 12 11.93 -9.76 -14.68
CA GLU A 12 12.25 -8.46 -14.07
C GLU A 12 11.11 -7.92 -13.19
N TRP A 13 9.85 -8.02 -13.63
CA TRP A 13 8.69 -7.64 -12.80
C TRP A 13 8.54 -8.56 -11.56
N SER A 14 8.95 -9.83 -11.66
CA SER A 14 8.95 -10.76 -10.52
C SER A 14 10.10 -10.47 -9.55
N LEU A 15 11.24 -9.95 -10.03
CA LEU A 15 12.38 -9.59 -9.20
C LEU A 15 12.12 -8.32 -8.40
N ILE A 16 11.55 -7.28 -9.01
CA ILE A 16 11.17 -6.03 -8.30
C ILE A 16 10.10 -6.30 -7.24
N ARG A 17 9.18 -7.25 -7.49
CA ARG A 17 8.19 -7.67 -6.47
C ARG A 17 8.78 -8.56 -5.37
N ARG A 18 9.93 -9.21 -5.59
CA ARG A 18 10.66 -10.01 -4.59
C ARG A 18 11.66 -9.19 -3.78
N SER A 19 12.06 -8.00 -4.24
CA SER A 19 12.98 -7.10 -3.54
C SER A 19 12.30 -6.03 -2.69
N ALA A 20 10.97 -6.05 -2.54
CA ALA A 20 10.34 -5.46 -1.36
C ALA A 20 10.67 -6.37 -0.18
N LEU A 21 11.73 -6.04 0.55
CA LEU A 21 12.11 -6.72 1.78
C LEU A 21 10.87 -6.76 2.69
N LEU A 22 10.71 -7.78 3.52
CA LEU A 22 9.59 -7.85 4.48
C LEU A 22 9.48 -6.59 5.38
N GLY A 23 10.51 -5.74 5.44
CA GLY A 23 10.49 -4.42 6.08
C GLY A 23 9.88 -3.26 5.27
N ASP A 24 9.59 -3.46 3.99
CA ASP A 24 8.96 -2.46 3.09
C ASP A 24 7.44 -2.61 2.99
N VAL A 25 6.87 -3.56 3.74
CA VAL A 25 5.43 -3.73 3.83
C VAL A 25 4.96 -3.58 5.27
N VAL A 26 3.77 -3.03 5.44
CA VAL A 26 3.09 -2.87 6.72
C VAL A 26 1.72 -3.52 6.65
N ASP A 27 1.26 -4.10 7.75
CA ASP A 27 -0.13 -4.56 7.86
C ASP A 27 -1.11 -3.40 8.06
N GLU A 28 -2.40 -3.71 7.91
CA GLU A 28 -3.49 -2.74 8.06
C GLU A 28 -3.58 -2.12 9.46
N ASP A 29 -3.18 -2.84 10.50
CA ASP A 29 -3.18 -2.33 11.87
C ASP A 29 -2.09 -1.27 12.03
N THR A 30 -0.87 -1.58 11.59
CA THR A 30 0.29 -0.68 11.57
C THR A 30 0.00 0.56 10.74
N PHE A 31 -0.59 0.39 9.55
CA PHE A 31 -0.97 1.51 8.70
C PHE A 31 -1.99 2.44 9.39
N ALA A 32 -3.00 1.87 10.05
CA ALA A 32 -3.98 2.65 10.81
C ALA A 32 -3.35 3.41 11.98
N VAL A 33 -2.40 2.78 12.69
CA VAL A 33 -1.63 3.41 13.77
C VAL A 33 -0.80 4.58 13.24
N MET A 34 -0.11 4.43 12.10
CA MET A 34 0.67 5.52 11.48
C MET A 34 -0.20 6.74 11.13
N ALA A 35 -1.41 6.49 10.61
CA ALA A 35 -2.39 7.51 10.29
C ALA A 35 -3.10 8.09 11.54
N GLY A 36 -2.93 7.48 12.72
CA GLY A 36 -3.58 7.91 13.96
C GLY A 36 -5.10 7.72 13.92
N VAL A 37 -5.56 6.63 13.29
CA VAL A 37 -6.99 6.29 13.13
C VAL A 37 -7.25 4.85 13.54
N ARG A 38 -8.52 4.49 13.77
CA ARG A 38 -8.88 3.10 14.03
C ARG A 38 -8.84 2.30 12.74
N ARG A 39 -8.33 1.06 12.79
CA ARG A 39 -8.32 0.13 11.64
C ARG A 39 -9.66 0.03 10.92
N LYS A 40 -10.77 -0.07 11.68
CA LYS A 40 -12.12 -0.14 11.10
C LYS A 40 -12.46 1.09 10.25
N GLN A 41 -12.03 2.28 10.65
CA GLN A 41 -12.28 3.51 9.89
C GLN A 41 -11.47 3.54 8.60
N LEU A 42 -10.17 3.19 8.68
CA LEU A 42 -9.31 3.08 7.51
C LEU A 42 -9.87 2.08 6.50
N ARG A 43 -10.22 0.88 6.97
CA ARG A 43 -10.80 -0.17 6.13
C ARG A 43 -12.09 0.30 5.46
N ASN A 44 -13.01 0.86 6.23
CA ASN A 44 -14.30 1.33 5.70
C ASN A 44 -14.12 2.42 4.66
N LYS A 45 -13.21 3.38 4.88
CA LYS A 45 -12.95 4.45 3.91
C LYS A 45 -12.29 3.91 2.64
N ARG A 46 -11.32 3.01 2.78
CA ARG A 46 -10.71 2.34 1.63
C ARG A 46 -11.74 1.58 0.79
N THR A 47 -12.62 0.81 1.42
CA THR A 47 -13.62 0.01 0.69
C THR A 47 -14.79 0.83 0.16
N SER A 48 -15.10 1.96 0.78
CA SER A 48 -16.27 2.78 0.40
C SER A 48 -15.94 3.81 -0.66
N THR A 49 -14.85 4.55 -0.49
CA THR A 49 -14.50 5.69 -1.34
C THR A 49 -13.13 5.57 -1.98
N GLY A 50 -12.23 4.74 -1.44
CA GLY A 50 -10.83 4.66 -1.88
C GLY A 50 -10.00 5.91 -1.54
N GLU A 51 -10.64 6.97 -1.06
CA GLU A 51 -10.02 8.26 -0.75
C GLU A 51 -10.49 8.77 0.62
N TRP A 52 -9.62 9.50 1.33
CA TRP A 52 -9.95 10.20 2.57
C TRP A 52 -9.38 11.62 2.60
N PHE A 53 -10.26 12.61 2.73
CA PHE A 53 -9.92 14.03 2.75
C PHE A 53 -9.21 14.53 1.48
N GLY A 54 -9.49 13.96 0.30
CA GLY A 54 -8.76 14.31 -0.93
C GLY A 54 -7.45 13.55 -1.12
N VAL A 55 -7.16 12.58 -0.25
CA VAL A 55 -5.93 11.76 -0.31
C VAL A 55 -6.30 10.31 -0.60
N GLU A 56 -5.78 9.76 -1.68
CA GLU A 56 -6.01 8.37 -2.10
C GLU A 56 -5.42 7.38 -1.10
N ILE A 57 -6.22 6.44 -0.62
CA ILE A 57 -5.78 5.39 0.29
C ILE A 57 -5.11 4.29 -0.55
N PRO A 58 -3.86 3.92 -0.26
CA PRO A 58 -3.15 2.91 -1.04
C PRO A 58 -3.87 1.56 -1.05
N ALA A 59 -3.79 0.89 -2.19
CA ALA A 59 -4.37 -0.44 -2.36
C ALA A 59 -3.54 -1.50 -1.62
N PRO A 60 -4.19 -2.54 -1.07
CA PRO A 60 -3.45 -3.63 -0.46
C PRO A 60 -2.73 -4.46 -1.54
N ILE A 61 -1.53 -4.92 -1.19
CA ILE A 61 -0.77 -5.90 -1.97
C ILE A 61 -1.46 -7.25 -1.81
N ALA A 62 -1.97 -7.80 -2.91
CA ALA A 62 -2.51 -9.15 -2.95
C ALA A 62 -1.36 -10.16 -2.83
N ARG A 63 -1.24 -10.82 -1.67
CA ARG A 63 -0.37 -11.98 -1.50
C ARG A 63 -1.23 -13.24 -1.38
N PRO A 64 -1.05 -14.25 -2.24
CA PRO A 64 -1.86 -15.46 -2.21
C PRO A 64 -1.73 -16.26 -0.90
N GLU A 65 -0.63 -16.07 -0.16
CA GLU A 65 -0.32 -16.81 1.06
C GLU A 65 -0.81 -16.13 2.35
N ASN A 66 -1.29 -14.88 2.27
CA ASN A 66 -1.60 -14.09 3.46
C ASN A 66 -3.00 -13.49 3.37
N SER A 67 -3.94 -13.97 4.19
CA SER A 67 -5.33 -13.48 4.21
C SER A 67 -5.46 -12.04 4.74
N LYS A 68 -4.37 -11.45 5.23
CA LYS A 68 -4.34 -10.10 5.78
C LYS A 68 -3.87 -9.09 4.71
N PRO A 69 -4.57 -7.96 4.55
CA PRO A 69 -4.13 -6.90 3.64
C PRO A 69 -2.80 -6.30 4.12
N LEU A 70 -1.81 -6.33 3.24
CA LEU A 70 -0.50 -5.69 3.41
C LEU A 70 -0.41 -4.48 2.50
N PHE A 71 0.38 -3.49 2.87
CA PHE A 71 0.56 -2.24 2.12
C PHE A 71 2.04 -1.95 1.99
N LEU A 72 2.45 -1.23 0.94
CA LEU A 72 3.81 -0.72 0.88
C LEU A 72 3.99 0.36 1.95
N LYS A 73 5.07 0.25 2.73
CA LYS A 73 5.41 1.20 3.79
C LYS A 73 5.58 2.62 3.23
N SER A 74 6.23 2.76 2.07
CA SER A 74 6.44 4.04 1.39
C SER A 74 5.12 4.72 0.99
N GLU A 75 4.16 3.96 0.46
CA GLU A 75 2.83 4.46 0.12
C GLU A 75 2.04 4.84 1.37
N ALA A 76 2.09 4.00 2.42
CA ALA A 76 1.49 4.28 3.71
C ALA A 76 2.06 5.56 4.32
N GLU A 77 3.37 5.76 4.31
CA GLU A 77 4.02 6.99 4.79
C GLU A 77 3.61 8.22 3.99
N THR A 78 3.57 8.10 2.67
CA THR A 78 3.16 9.19 1.76
C THR A 78 1.71 9.59 2.03
N PHE A 79 0.81 8.60 2.12
CA PHE A 79 -0.58 8.81 2.52
C PHE A 79 -0.65 9.49 3.88
N VAL A 80 0.05 8.98 4.90
CA VAL A 80 -0.01 9.50 6.28
C VAL A 80 0.42 10.96 6.34
N ARG A 81 1.47 11.34 5.61
CA ARG A 81 1.93 12.73 5.52
C ARG A 81 0.86 13.62 4.90
N ALA A 82 0.32 13.24 3.74
CA ALA A 82 -0.73 13.99 3.06
C ALA A 82 -2.03 14.06 3.88
N PHE A 83 -2.43 12.94 4.48
CA PHE A 83 -3.61 12.81 5.33
C PHE A 83 -3.51 13.69 6.58
N LYS A 84 -2.36 13.70 7.27
CA LYS A 84 -2.13 14.58 8.42
C LYS A 84 -2.17 16.05 8.03
N ALA A 85 -1.61 16.42 6.88
CA ALA A 85 -1.68 17.77 6.34
C ALA A 85 -3.13 18.17 6.01
N ALA A 86 -3.86 17.33 5.29
CA ALA A 86 -5.27 17.56 4.92
C ALA A 86 -6.19 17.62 6.15
N ARG A 87 -5.96 16.75 7.14
CA ARG A 87 -6.68 16.74 8.42
C ARG A 87 -6.40 18.02 9.22
N LYS A 88 -5.15 18.50 9.25
CA LYS A 88 -4.79 19.76 9.91
C LYS A 88 -5.39 20.99 9.20
N ALA A 89 -5.51 20.96 7.88
CA ALA A 89 -6.11 22.06 7.13
C ALA A 89 -7.64 22.18 7.29
N ARG A 90 -8.31 21.11 7.75
CA ARG A 90 -9.77 21.03 7.90
C ARG A 90 -10.28 21.10 9.34
N GLY A 91 -9.40 20.95 10.33
CA GLY A 91 -9.73 21.04 11.76
C GLY A 91 -9.19 22.32 12.35
#